data_AF-A0AAV7XKR6-F1
#
_entry.id   AF-A0AAV7XKR6-F1
#
_cell.length_a   1.000
_cell.length_b   1.000
_cell.length_c   1.000
_cell.angle_alpha   90.00
_cell.angle_beta   90.00
_cell.angle_gamma   90.00
#
_symmetry.space_group_name_H-M   'P 1'
#
loop_
_entity.id
_entity.type
_entity.pdbx_description
1 polymer ?
#
loop_
_entity_poly.entity_id
_entity_poly.type
_entity_poly.pdbx_seq_one_letter_code
_entity_poly.pdbx_strand_id
1 'polypeptide(L)'
;MTSRRALSALLVLAATAAVALAANKIPDSWGTCKRSDPKFDECLKGAMQRAMKELEKGNSEFGVMSLDPFKVSQLRLDKGQGGALSMDMTLSDAELVGFKNAKIESVKSDMKKYKIVANMRTPNLDLNSLYKVVGRVLLIPINGNGKTVIKMANPQLRLTMQGQLKKGKDGKDHLVIDSTTFEIIPEKSTFRFINPAHATQADLLSRVVSENDKVIMQDLQPAVSQAFSVALLQIANRIFEKVAFEDVFPQ
;
A
#
# COMPACT_ATOMS: atom_id res chain seq x y z
N MET A 1 1.24 -82.72 3.78
CA MET A 1 2.01 -81.68 3.06
C MET A 1 1.06 -80.55 2.67
N THR A 2 1.37 -79.35 3.21
CA THR A 2 1.03 -77.97 2.73
C THR A 2 -0.45 -77.61 2.52
N SER A 3 -1.19 -77.12 3.51
CA SER A 3 -1.15 -75.79 4.19
C SER A 3 -1.93 -74.67 3.45
N ARG A 4 -3.10 -74.35 4.02
CA ARG A 4 -3.89 -73.12 3.85
C ARG A 4 -3.00 -71.88 4.02
N ARG A 5 -2.93 -70.96 3.04
CA ARG A 5 -2.56 -69.55 3.29
C ARG A 5 -3.23 -68.57 2.34
N ALA A 6 -3.97 -67.65 2.97
CA ALA A 6 -4.13 -66.23 2.62
C ALA A 6 -5.06 -65.86 1.45
N LEU A 7 -6.37 -65.81 1.75
CA LEU A 7 -7.10 -64.55 1.55
C LEU A 7 -6.33 -63.45 2.28
N SER A 8 -5.71 -62.50 1.58
CA SER A 8 -5.39 -61.17 2.13
C SER A 8 -4.86 -60.24 1.04
N ALA A 9 -5.41 -59.03 1.05
CA ALA A 9 -4.82 -57.79 0.59
C ALA A 9 -4.69 -57.57 -0.93
N LEU A 10 -5.64 -56.82 -1.48
CA LEU A 10 -5.35 -55.61 -2.29
C LEU A 10 -6.64 -54.79 -2.49
N LEU A 11 -7.27 -54.39 -1.39
CA LEU A 11 -8.04 -53.14 -1.36
C LEU A 11 -6.99 -52.02 -1.29
N VAL A 12 -6.60 -51.48 -2.45
CA VAL A 12 -5.87 -50.21 -2.50
C VAL A 12 -6.89 -49.14 -2.11
N LEU A 13 -7.03 -48.91 -0.81
CA LEU A 13 -7.67 -47.71 -0.29
C LEU A 13 -6.78 -46.55 -0.74
N ALA A 14 -7.17 -45.88 -1.82
CA ALA A 14 -6.64 -44.58 -2.17
C ALA A 14 -7.09 -43.59 -1.07
N ALA A 15 -6.38 -43.59 0.05
CA ALA A 15 -6.42 -42.50 1.00
C ALA A 15 -5.73 -41.31 0.33
N THR A 16 -6.46 -40.61 -0.53
CA THR A 16 -6.14 -39.22 -0.83
C THR A 16 -6.31 -38.46 0.48
N ALA A 17 -5.25 -38.41 1.27
CA ALA A 17 -5.13 -37.42 2.32
C ALA A 17 -5.24 -36.07 1.60
N ALA A 18 -6.43 -35.47 1.64
CA ALA A 18 -6.58 -34.05 1.40
C ALA A 18 -5.68 -33.40 2.45
N VAL A 19 -4.48 -33.03 2.05
CA VAL A 19 -3.64 -32.14 2.85
C VAL A 19 -4.46 -30.86 2.90
N ALA A 20 -5.22 -30.69 3.98
CA ALA A 20 -5.85 -29.44 4.28
C ALA A 20 -4.70 -28.44 4.37
N LEU A 21 -4.51 -27.66 3.31
CA LEU A 21 -3.61 -26.51 3.32
C LEU A 21 -4.12 -25.64 4.46
N ALA A 22 -3.44 -25.71 5.61
CA ALA A 22 -3.78 -24.88 6.74
C ALA A 22 -3.58 -23.44 6.28
N ALA A 23 -4.66 -22.65 6.28
CA ALA A 23 -4.54 -21.20 6.17
C ALA A 23 -3.51 -20.72 7.20
N ASN A 24 -2.59 -19.85 6.79
CA ASN A 24 -1.69 -19.20 7.73
C ASN A 24 -2.54 -18.32 8.66
N LYS A 25 -2.07 -18.11 9.88
CA LYS A 25 -2.63 -17.10 10.78
C LYS A 25 -1.89 -15.79 10.59
N ILE A 26 -2.57 -14.67 10.82
CA ILE A 26 -1.85 -13.40 10.97
C ILE A 26 -0.93 -13.49 12.20
N PRO A 27 0.19 -12.76 12.24
CA PRO A 27 1.04 -12.72 13.41
C PRO A 27 0.23 -12.30 14.65
N ASP A 28 0.40 -13.02 15.76
CA ASP A 28 -0.30 -12.73 17.02
C ASP A 28 -0.05 -11.29 17.50
N SER A 29 1.12 -10.73 17.17
CA SER A 29 1.52 -9.34 17.40
C SER A 29 0.61 -8.31 16.72
N TRP A 30 -0.01 -8.64 15.59
CA TRP A 30 -0.96 -7.75 14.92
C TRP A 30 -2.30 -7.77 15.66
N GLY A 31 -2.71 -8.95 16.14
CA GLY A 31 -3.95 -9.18 16.87
C GLY A 31 -5.19 -9.21 15.98
N THR A 32 -6.23 -9.87 16.46
CA THR A 32 -7.52 -10.06 15.77
C THR A 32 -8.63 -9.24 16.41
N CYS A 33 -9.67 -8.89 15.65
CA CYS A 33 -10.81 -8.12 16.15
C CYS A 33 -12.12 -8.87 15.95
N LYS A 34 -12.86 -9.05 17.04
CA LYS A 34 -14.18 -9.73 17.02
C LYS A 34 -15.22 -8.84 16.38
N ARG A 35 -15.90 -9.32 15.34
CA ARG A 35 -16.94 -8.59 14.61
C ARG A 35 -18.14 -8.23 15.49
N SER A 36 -18.39 -8.99 16.56
CA SER A 36 -19.42 -8.68 17.55
C SER A 36 -19.04 -7.58 18.56
N ASP A 37 -17.77 -7.15 18.59
CA ASP A 37 -17.32 -6.13 19.54
C ASP A 37 -17.95 -4.76 19.19
N PRO A 38 -18.68 -4.10 20.12
CA PRO A 38 -19.20 -2.75 19.89
C PRO A 38 -18.10 -1.71 19.62
N LYS A 39 -16.84 -2.00 19.95
CA LYS A 39 -15.65 -1.19 19.68
C LYS A 39 -14.77 -1.79 18.58
N PHE A 40 -15.35 -2.56 17.65
CA PHE A 40 -14.63 -3.20 16.54
C PHE A 40 -13.69 -2.25 15.78
N ASP A 41 -14.15 -1.05 15.43
CA ASP A 41 -13.35 -0.05 14.71
C ASP A 41 -12.11 0.42 15.51
N GLU A 42 -12.24 0.58 16.83
CA GLU A 42 -11.09 0.91 17.71
C GLU A 42 -10.12 -0.27 17.85
N CYS A 43 -10.64 -1.50 17.91
CA CYS A 43 -9.79 -2.68 17.85
C CYS A 43 -9.00 -2.71 16.53
N LEU A 44 -9.69 -2.50 15.40
CA LEU A 44 -9.10 -2.57 14.07
C LEU A 44 -8.04 -1.49 13.87
N LYS A 45 -8.28 -0.27 14.37
CA LYS A 45 -7.28 0.79 14.46
C LYS A 45 -6.01 0.32 15.20
N GLY A 46 -6.17 -0.32 16.36
CA GLY A 46 -5.04 -0.86 17.13
C GLY A 46 -4.29 -1.95 16.37
N ALA A 47 -5.02 -2.88 15.73
CA ALA A 47 -4.44 -3.97 14.96
C ALA A 47 -3.66 -3.46 13.74
N MET A 48 -4.26 -2.54 12.97
CA MET A 48 -3.61 -1.90 11.83
C MET A 48 -2.35 -1.13 12.26
N GLN A 49 -2.38 -0.43 13.42
CA GLN A 49 -1.21 0.31 13.92
C GLN A 49 -0.04 -0.63 14.27
N ARG A 50 -0.33 -1.79 14.88
CA ARG A 50 0.69 -2.80 15.19
C ARG A 50 1.23 -3.44 13.91
N ALA A 51 0.36 -3.80 12.97
CA ALA A 51 0.75 -4.34 11.68
C ALA A 51 1.65 -3.36 10.91
N MET A 52 1.28 -2.07 10.82
CA MET A 52 2.11 -1.03 10.17
C MET A 52 3.50 -0.92 10.81
N LYS A 53 3.59 -0.98 12.14
CA LYS A 53 4.86 -0.91 12.86
C LYS A 53 5.75 -2.13 12.57
N GLU A 54 5.17 -3.32 12.53
CA GLU A 54 5.93 -4.55 12.26
C GLU A 54 6.37 -4.63 10.79
N LEU A 55 5.51 -4.17 9.88
CA LEU A 55 5.79 -4.12 8.44
C LEU A 55 6.75 -2.99 8.04
N GLU A 56 7.30 -2.21 8.99
CA GLU A 56 8.33 -1.19 8.72
C GLU A 56 9.46 -1.75 7.84
N LYS A 57 9.99 -2.92 8.23
CA LYS A 57 11.07 -3.64 7.54
C LYS A 57 10.56 -4.65 6.50
N GLY A 58 9.24 -4.71 6.29
CA GLY A 58 8.58 -5.72 5.48
C GLY A 58 8.40 -7.05 6.21
N ASN A 59 7.76 -8.00 5.53
CA ASN A 59 7.56 -9.35 6.03
C ASN A 59 7.59 -10.32 4.84
N SER A 60 8.64 -11.15 4.76
CA SER A 60 8.85 -12.10 3.66
C SER A 60 7.83 -13.24 3.65
N GLU A 61 7.33 -13.66 4.81
CA GLU A 61 6.30 -14.68 4.93
C GLU A 61 5.02 -14.25 4.23
N PHE A 62 4.64 -12.98 4.33
CA PHE A 62 3.50 -12.40 3.61
C PHE A 62 3.88 -11.77 2.26
N GLY A 63 5.15 -11.83 1.83
CA GLY A 63 5.60 -11.20 0.58
C GLY A 63 5.43 -9.69 0.57
N VAL A 64 5.50 -9.06 1.75
CA VAL A 64 5.38 -7.61 1.95
C VAL A 64 6.77 -7.00 1.98
N MET A 65 7.00 -6.01 1.11
CA MET A 65 8.25 -5.25 1.08
C MET A 65 8.31 -4.27 2.25
N SER A 66 9.48 -3.66 2.48
CA SER A 66 9.64 -2.61 3.49
C SER A 66 8.62 -1.49 3.27
N LEU A 67 7.91 -1.10 4.33
CA LEU A 67 7.06 0.09 4.33
C LEU A 67 7.86 1.37 4.55
N ASP A 68 9.06 1.30 5.14
CA ASP A 68 9.91 2.47 5.35
C ASP A 68 11.41 2.09 5.22
N PRO A 69 12.11 2.48 4.13
CA PRO A 69 11.58 3.21 2.98
C PRO A 69 10.64 2.34 2.13
N PHE A 70 9.52 2.92 1.70
CA PHE A 70 8.68 2.33 0.68
C PHE A 70 9.28 2.62 -0.70
N LYS A 71 9.70 1.57 -1.41
CA LYS A 71 10.43 1.69 -2.68
C LYS A 71 9.51 1.45 -3.87
N VAL A 72 9.60 2.34 -4.86
CA VAL A 72 8.90 2.23 -6.14
C VAL A 72 9.92 2.40 -7.26
N SER A 73 10.10 1.35 -8.07
CA SER A 73 11.12 1.35 -9.14
C SER A 73 10.86 2.43 -10.19
N GLN A 74 9.61 2.60 -10.59
CA GLN A 74 9.22 3.61 -11.56
C GLN A 74 7.78 4.07 -11.36
N LEU A 75 7.57 5.37 -11.41
CA LEU A 75 6.27 6.02 -11.40
C LEU A 75 6.22 6.98 -12.59
N ARG A 76 5.25 6.80 -13.47
CA ARG A 76 4.97 7.73 -14.58
C ARG A 76 3.75 8.58 -14.22
N LEU A 77 3.90 9.88 -14.42
CA LEU A 77 2.89 10.89 -14.18
C LEU A 77 2.63 11.55 -15.53
N ASP A 78 1.53 11.14 -16.16
CA ASP A 78 1.12 11.67 -17.46
C ASP A 78 0.03 12.71 -17.23
N LYS A 79 0.25 13.95 -17.67
CA LYS A 79 -0.72 15.07 -17.74
C LYS A 79 -1.51 15.31 -16.43
N GLY A 80 -1.21 16.41 -15.74
CA GLY A 80 -2.05 16.87 -14.63
C GLY A 80 -3.50 17.08 -15.07
N GLN A 81 -4.46 16.71 -14.21
CA GLN A 81 -5.89 16.85 -14.49
C GLN A 81 -6.43 18.26 -14.19
N GLY A 82 -5.70 19.04 -13.40
CA GLY A 82 -6.05 20.37 -12.90
C GLY A 82 -5.46 21.53 -13.70
N GLY A 83 -4.74 21.28 -14.79
CA GLY A 83 -4.22 22.29 -15.71
C GLY A 83 -2.98 23.05 -15.23
N ALA A 84 -2.56 22.87 -13.97
CA ALA A 84 -1.31 23.43 -13.45
C ALA A 84 -0.08 22.68 -13.96
N LEU A 85 -0.24 21.42 -14.35
CA LEU A 85 0.81 20.56 -14.87
C LEU A 85 0.39 19.99 -16.23
N SER A 86 1.18 20.27 -17.25
CA SER A 86 1.07 19.64 -18.56
C SER A 86 2.42 19.02 -18.90
N MET A 87 2.69 17.85 -18.32
CA MET A 87 4.01 17.20 -18.42
C MET A 87 3.92 15.67 -18.50
N ASP A 88 4.94 15.08 -19.11
CA ASP A 88 5.33 13.67 -18.94
C ASP A 88 6.48 13.68 -17.94
N MET A 89 6.22 13.17 -16.74
CA MET A 89 7.21 13.05 -15.68
C MET A 89 7.39 11.59 -15.29
N THR A 90 8.63 11.13 -15.31
CA THR A 90 9.02 9.83 -14.78
C THR A 90 9.85 10.04 -13.53
N LEU A 91 9.44 9.38 -12.44
CA LEU A 91 10.19 9.20 -11.22
C LEU A 91 10.74 7.78 -11.20
N SER A 92 12.04 7.63 -11.00
CA SER A 92 12.73 6.35 -10.91
C SER A 92 13.44 6.21 -9.57
N ASP A 93 13.57 4.97 -9.10
CA ASP A 93 14.20 4.65 -7.81
C ASP A 93 13.64 5.52 -6.67
N ALA A 94 12.31 5.64 -6.65
CA ALA A 94 11.60 6.44 -5.68
C ALA A 94 11.61 5.75 -4.32
N GLU A 95 12.03 6.48 -3.28
CA GLU A 95 12.03 6.05 -1.89
C GLU A 95 11.18 7.02 -1.08
N LEU A 96 10.06 6.54 -0.52
CA LEU A 96 9.26 7.29 0.43
C LEU A 96 9.62 6.87 1.86
N VAL A 97 9.93 7.85 2.70
CA VAL A 97 10.37 7.69 4.09
C VAL A 97 9.44 8.46 5.01
N GLY A 98 9.01 7.84 6.11
CA GLY A 98 8.15 8.49 7.12
C GLY A 98 6.88 7.71 7.47
N PHE A 99 6.58 6.62 6.77
CA PHE A 99 5.45 5.75 7.11
C PHE A 99 5.59 5.09 8.47
N LYS A 100 6.82 4.81 8.94
CA LYS A 100 7.06 4.24 10.27
C LYS A 100 6.57 5.12 11.43
N ASN A 101 6.48 6.43 11.18
CA ASN A 101 6.01 7.41 12.15
C ASN A 101 4.50 7.69 12.03
N ALA A 102 3.82 7.06 11.09
CA ALA A 102 2.40 7.27 10.87
C ALA A 102 1.57 6.72 12.03
N LYS A 103 0.63 7.56 12.49
CA LYS A 103 -0.36 7.22 13.50
C LYS A 103 -1.72 7.10 12.84
N ILE A 104 -2.41 6.00 13.09
CA ILE A 104 -3.80 5.84 12.68
C ILE A 104 -4.68 6.66 13.63
N GLU A 105 -5.37 7.66 13.10
CA GLU A 105 -6.25 8.54 13.87
C GLU A 105 -7.63 7.90 14.04
N SER A 106 -8.16 7.33 12.95
CA SER A 106 -9.46 6.66 12.93
C SER A 106 -9.52 5.54 11.91
N VAL A 107 -10.35 4.54 12.21
CA VAL A 107 -10.79 3.51 11.27
C VAL A 107 -12.31 3.49 11.29
N LYS A 108 -12.92 3.33 10.11
CA LYS A 108 -14.35 3.08 9.95
C LYS A 108 -14.51 1.88 9.04
N SER A 109 -15.29 0.90 9.48
CA SER A 109 -15.56 -0.31 8.71
C SER A 109 -17.06 -0.51 8.43
N ASP A 110 -17.36 -1.10 7.28
CA ASP A 110 -18.65 -1.69 6.96
C ASP A 110 -18.37 -3.13 6.53
N MET A 111 -18.44 -4.06 7.50
CA MET A 111 -18.16 -5.47 7.26
C MET A 111 -19.22 -6.18 6.43
N LYS A 112 -20.41 -5.58 6.24
CA LYS A 112 -21.43 -6.11 5.30
C LYS A 112 -21.05 -5.80 3.87
N LYS A 113 -20.41 -4.64 3.65
CA LYS A 113 -19.90 -4.21 2.35
C LYS A 113 -18.41 -4.46 2.17
N TYR A 114 -17.72 -5.07 3.14
CA TYR A 114 -16.28 -5.29 3.15
C TYR A 114 -15.47 -4.03 2.80
N LYS A 115 -15.87 -2.91 3.40
CA LYS A 115 -15.24 -1.60 3.18
C LYS A 115 -14.54 -1.15 4.45
N ILE A 116 -13.31 -0.67 4.31
CA ILE A 116 -12.52 -0.09 5.40
C ILE A 116 -11.99 1.27 4.95
N VAL A 117 -12.13 2.28 5.80
CA VAL A 117 -11.54 3.60 5.62
C VAL A 117 -10.67 3.90 6.83
N ALA A 118 -9.38 4.14 6.62
CA ALA A 118 -8.43 4.50 7.67
C ALA A 118 -7.85 5.89 7.38
N ASN A 119 -7.91 6.76 8.38
CA ASN A 119 -7.25 8.08 8.33
C ASN A 119 -6.04 8.05 9.24
N MET A 120 -4.92 8.57 8.75
CA MET A 120 -3.64 8.54 9.42
C MET A 120 -2.96 9.90 9.30
N ARG A 121 -2.01 10.16 10.19
CA ARG A 121 -1.12 11.32 10.11
C ARG A 121 0.30 10.90 10.42
N THR A 122 1.26 11.45 9.70
CA THR A 122 2.69 11.32 10.03
C THR A 122 3.31 12.71 10.15
N PRO A 123 4.34 12.92 11.00
CA PRO A 123 5.01 14.22 11.10
C PRO A 123 5.66 14.66 9.79
N ASN A 124 6.18 13.72 9.01
CA ASN A 124 6.80 13.98 7.73
C ASN A 124 6.68 12.77 6.80
N LEU A 125 6.63 13.04 5.51
CA LEU A 125 6.76 12.03 4.46
C LEU A 125 7.69 12.61 3.38
N ASP A 126 8.86 12.01 3.24
CA ASP A 126 9.91 12.50 2.35
C ASP A 126 10.08 11.55 1.17
N LEU A 127 10.05 12.09 -0.04
CA LEU A 127 10.35 11.36 -1.27
C LEU A 127 11.74 11.73 -1.77
N ASN A 128 12.56 10.72 -2.03
CA ASN A 128 13.80 10.86 -2.79
C ASN A 128 13.68 10.07 -4.08
N SER A 129 14.05 10.65 -5.22
CA SER A 129 13.92 9.98 -6.52
C SER A 129 14.81 10.60 -7.58
N LEU A 130 15.07 9.86 -8.65
CA LEU A 130 15.52 10.41 -9.93
C LEU A 130 14.30 10.90 -10.70
N TYR A 131 14.39 12.07 -11.33
CA TYR A 131 13.33 12.59 -12.18
C TYR A 131 13.81 12.75 -13.62
N LYS A 132 12.89 12.55 -14.55
CA LYS A 132 12.95 13.03 -15.93
C LYS A 132 11.60 13.65 -16.25
N VAL A 133 11.60 14.88 -16.74
CA VAL A 133 10.37 15.62 -17.01
C VAL A 133 10.48 16.42 -18.31
N VAL A 134 9.41 16.38 -19.10
CA VAL A 134 9.23 17.23 -20.27
C VAL A 134 7.80 17.76 -20.26
N GLY A 135 7.64 19.07 -20.42
CA GLY A 135 6.32 19.69 -20.49
C GLY A 135 6.31 21.12 -19.97
N ARG A 136 5.29 21.44 -19.18
CA ARG A 136 5.12 22.75 -18.52
C ARG A 136 4.59 22.57 -17.11
N VAL A 137 5.15 23.34 -16.18
CA VAL A 137 4.57 23.61 -14.86
C VAL A 137 4.07 25.05 -14.89
N LEU A 138 2.76 25.23 -14.70
CA LEU A 138 2.07 26.49 -14.90
C LEU A 138 2.36 27.04 -16.31
N LEU A 139 3.01 28.20 -16.38
CA LEU A 139 3.42 28.84 -17.63
C LEU A 139 4.88 28.55 -18.00
N ILE A 140 5.61 27.79 -17.19
CA ILE A 140 7.05 27.59 -17.33
C ILE A 140 7.31 26.28 -18.08
N PRO A 141 7.93 26.35 -19.28
CA PRO A 141 8.38 25.14 -19.95
C PRO A 141 9.51 24.47 -19.17
N ILE A 142 9.40 23.16 -19.04
CA ILE A 142 10.37 22.32 -18.34
C ILE A 142 10.84 21.20 -19.27
N ASN A 143 12.15 21.04 -19.31
CA ASN A 143 12.80 19.88 -19.91
C ASN A 143 14.04 19.63 -19.09
N GLY A 144 14.04 18.56 -18.32
CA GLY A 144 15.15 18.29 -17.44
C GLY A 144 15.07 16.93 -16.78
N ASN A 145 16.22 16.50 -16.30
CA ASN A 145 16.38 15.30 -15.52
C ASN A 145 17.37 15.57 -14.38
N GLY A 146 17.36 14.72 -13.36
CA GLY A 146 18.24 14.89 -12.22
C GLY A 146 17.73 14.18 -10.98
N LYS A 147 18.09 14.70 -9.81
CA LYS A 147 17.58 14.20 -8.52
C LYS A 147 16.49 15.13 -8.01
N THR A 148 15.46 14.57 -7.38
CA THR A 148 14.44 15.34 -6.68
C THR A 148 14.30 14.87 -5.24
N VAL A 149 14.09 15.84 -4.34
CA VAL A 149 13.71 15.62 -2.95
C VAL A 149 12.43 16.40 -2.70
N ILE A 150 11.38 15.69 -2.28
CA ILE A 150 10.10 16.30 -1.89
C ILE A 150 9.91 16.05 -0.42
N LYS A 151 9.69 17.10 0.35
CA LYS A 151 9.41 17.02 1.79
C LYS A 151 7.97 17.43 2.03
N MET A 152 7.19 16.56 2.65
CA MET A 152 5.80 16.81 3.01
C MET A 152 5.69 16.92 4.53
N ALA A 153 5.26 18.08 5.02
CA ALA A 153 5.06 18.33 6.44
C ALA A 153 3.65 17.94 6.89
N ASN A 154 3.58 17.21 8.01
CA ASN A 154 2.35 16.77 8.67
C ASN A 154 1.27 16.17 7.75
N PRO A 155 1.60 15.33 6.75
CA PRO A 155 0.59 14.88 5.81
C PRO A 155 -0.48 14.03 6.49
N GLN A 156 -1.72 14.35 6.12
CA GLN A 156 -2.88 13.50 6.35
C GLN A 156 -2.91 12.46 5.25
N LEU A 157 -3.05 11.19 5.64
CA LEU A 157 -3.10 10.07 4.73
C LEU A 157 -4.45 9.39 4.87
N ARG A 158 -5.06 9.03 3.76
CA ARG A 158 -6.36 8.35 3.78
C ARG A 158 -6.32 7.12 2.88
N LEU A 159 -6.48 5.96 3.51
CA LEU A 159 -6.61 4.68 2.85
C LEU A 159 -8.08 4.28 2.81
N THR A 160 -8.60 3.96 1.63
CA THR A 160 -9.86 3.22 1.48
C THR A 160 -9.57 1.87 0.86
N MET A 161 -10.16 0.82 1.41
CA MET A 161 -10.14 -0.53 0.85
C MET A 161 -11.58 -0.99 0.63
N GLN A 162 -11.82 -1.61 -0.52
CA GLN A 162 -13.09 -2.22 -0.87
C GLN A 162 -12.81 -3.65 -1.33
N GLY A 163 -13.54 -4.61 -0.78
CA GLY A 163 -13.37 -6.01 -1.14
C GLY A 163 -14.66 -6.82 -1.15
N GLN A 164 -14.49 -8.12 -1.14
CA GLN A 164 -15.51 -9.15 -1.09
C GLN A 164 -14.95 -10.46 -0.54
N LEU A 165 -15.81 -11.38 -0.11
CA LEU A 165 -15.38 -12.73 0.23
C LEU A 165 -15.33 -13.62 -1.02
N LYS A 166 -14.27 -14.42 -1.11
CA LYS A 166 -14.15 -15.49 -2.10
C LYS A 166 -13.66 -16.76 -1.42
N LYS A 167 -14.04 -17.92 -1.97
CA LYS A 167 -13.50 -19.20 -1.52
C LYS A 167 -12.03 -19.34 -1.92
N GLY A 168 -11.18 -19.61 -0.94
CA GLY A 168 -9.78 -19.95 -1.12
C GLY A 168 -9.59 -21.37 -1.63
N LYS A 169 -8.34 -21.73 -1.96
CA LYS A 169 -7.98 -23.10 -2.38
C LYS A 169 -8.18 -24.13 -1.27
N ASP A 170 -8.23 -23.68 -0.03
CA ASP A 170 -8.50 -24.46 1.18
C ASP A 170 -10.00 -24.63 1.48
N GLY A 171 -10.88 -24.05 0.65
CA GLY A 171 -12.33 -24.07 0.83
C GLY A 171 -12.87 -23.09 1.88
N LYS A 172 -12.00 -22.30 2.53
CA LYS A 172 -12.42 -21.26 3.49
C LYS A 172 -12.74 -19.97 2.77
N ASP A 173 -13.45 -19.07 3.46
CA ASP A 173 -13.68 -17.72 2.94
C ASP A 173 -12.45 -16.86 3.21
N HIS A 174 -11.95 -16.20 2.17
CA HIS A 174 -10.86 -15.24 2.21
C HIS A 174 -11.37 -13.87 1.78
N LEU A 175 -10.84 -12.81 2.40
CA LEU A 175 -11.09 -11.46 1.95
C LEU A 175 -10.25 -11.18 0.70
N VAL A 176 -10.91 -10.80 -0.38
CA VAL A 176 -10.25 -10.33 -1.61
C VAL A 176 -10.53 -8.85 -1.73
N ILE A 177 -9.48 -8.04 -1.75
CA ILE A 177 -9.58 -6.60 -1.98
C ILE A 177 -9.71 -6.38 -3.48
N ASP A 178 -10.79 -5.72 -3.89
CA ASP A 178 -11.09 -5.40 -5.28
C ASP A 178 -10.49 -4.06 -5.69
N SER A 179 -10.47 -3.09 -4.77
CA SER A 179 -9.87 -1.79 -5.01
C SER A 179 -9.35 -1.13 -3.74
N THR A 180 -8.38 -0.25 -3.93
CA THR A 180 -7.83 0.62 -2.89
C THR A 180 -7.75 2.04 -3.44
N THR A 181 -7.85 3.03 -2.55
CA THR A 181 -7.46 4.41 -2.86
C THR A 181 -6.57 4.93 -1.75
N PHE A 182 -5.61 5.78 -2.12
CA PHE A 182 -4.68 6.36 -1.16
C PHE A 182 -4.45 7.84 -1.45
N GLU A 183 -4.81 8.68 -0.50
CA GLU A 183 -4.69 10.14 -0.60
C GLU A 183 -3.56 10.62 0.33
N ILE A 184 -2.80 11.62 -0.12
CA ILE A 184 -1.70 12.22 0.63
C ILE A 184 -1.91 13.74 0.60
N ILE A 185 -2.33 14.29 1.73
CA ILE A 185 -2.70 15.70 1.85
C ILE A 185 -1.74 16.36 2.85
N PRO A 186 -0.60 16.91 2.36
CA PRO A 186 0.36 17.63 3.19
C PRO A 186 -0.17 18.99 3.63
N GLU A 187 0.25 19.45 4.81
CA GLU A 187 0.03 20.84 5.23
C GLU A 187 0.89 21.81 4.40
N LYS A 188 2.13 21.37 4.11
CA LYS A 188 3.07 22.07 3.22
C LYS A 188 3.94 21.04 2.51
N SER A 189 4.24 21.28 1.24
CA SER A 189 5.27 20.54 0.51
C SER A 189 6.39 21.46 0.01
N THR A 190 7.61 20.97 0.09
CA THR A 190 8.79 21.62 -0.50
C THR A 190 9.42 20.68 -1.50
N PHE A 191 9.63 21.17 -2.72
CA PHE A 191 10.19 20.44 -3.84
C PHE A 191 11.58 20.99 -4.16
N ARG A 192 12.56 20.11 -4.22
CA ARG A 192 13.92 20.45 -4.60
C ARG A 192 14.35 19.60 -5.79
N PHE A 193 14.55 20.23 -6.93
CA PHE A 193 15.12 19.64 -8.14
C PHE A 193 16.60 19.97 -8.21
N ILE A 194 17.42 18.98 -8.54
CA ILE A 194 18.88 19.10 -8.58
C ILE A 194 19.36 18.61 -9.94
N ASN A 195 19.91 19.54 -10.72
CA ASN A 195 20.60 19.26 -11.98
C ASN A 195 21.86 20.14 -12.07
N PRO A 196 23.07 19.59 -11.81
CA PRO A 196 24.30 20.39 -11.83
C PRO A 196 24.61 21.06 -13.17
N ALA A 197 24.23 20.45 -14.29
CA ALA A 197 24.42 21.03 -15.62
C ALA A 197 23.46 22.20 -15.90
N HIS A 198 22.35 22.27 -15.16
CA HIS A 198 21.24 23.20 -15.36
C HIS A 198 20.77 23.82 -14.03
N ALA A 199 21.72 24.21 -13.17
CA ALA A 199 21.45 24.57 -11.77
C ALA A 199 20.43 25.71 -11.63
N THR A 200 20.60 26.80 -12.38
CA THR A 200 19.68 27.96 -12.35
C THR A 200 18.25 27.57 -12.73
N GLN A 201 18.07 26.68 -13.72
CA GLN A 201 16.75 26.21 -14.13
C GLN A 201 16.13 25.28 -13.08
N ALA A 202 16.94 24.41 -12.47
CA ALA A 202 16.50 23.53 -11.39
C ALA A 202 16.09 24.31 -10.13
N ASP A 203 16.84 25.36 -9.77
CA ASP A 203 16.52 26.24 -8.64
C ASP A 203 15.22 27.03 -8.89
N LEU A 204 15.05 27.58 -10.10
CA LEU A 204 13.82 28.26 -10.50
C LEU A 204 12.62 27.31 -10.41
N LEU A 205 12.75 26.09 -10.94
CA LEU A 205 11.70 25.07 -10.88
C LEU A 205 11.36 24.71 -9.42
N SER A 206 12.37 24.50 -8.59
CA SER A 206 12.21 24.21 -7.15
C SER A 206 11.40 25.29 -6.44
N ARG A 207 11.73 26.56 -6.69
CA ARG A 207 11.02 27.70 -6.11
C ARG A 207 9.57 27.74 -6.57
N VAL A 208 9.33 27.72 -7.88
CA VAL A 208 7.99 27.85 -8.46
C VAL A 208 7.07 26.73 -7.97
N VAL A 209 7.55 25.49 -7.96
CA VAL A 209 6.75 24.34 -7.52
C VAL A 209 6.48 24.42 -6.01
N SER A 210 7.47 24.82 -5.20
CA SER A 210 7.31 24.94 -3.73
C SER A 210 6.43 26.13 -3.30
N GLU A 211 6.44 27.23 -4.05
CA GLU A 211 5.56 28.39 -3.83
C GLU A 211 4.10 28.06 -4.17
N ASN A 212 3.89 27.16 -5.13
CA ASN A 212 2.57 26.74 -5.61
C ASN A 212 2.16 25.34 -5.11
N ASP A 213 2.75 24.88 -4.01
CA ASP A 213 2.70 23.49 -3.55
C ASP A 213 1.28 22.92 -3.42
N LYS A 214 0.31 23.70 -2.93
CA LYS A 214 -1.07 23.25 -2.80
C LYS A 214 -1.69 22.87 -4.14
N VAL A 215 -1.53 23.72 -5.15
CA VAL A 215 -2.07 23.49 -6.50
C VAL A 215 -1.34 22.32 -7.16
N ILE A 216 -0.01 22.27 -7.00
CA ILE A 216 0.81 21.17 -7.52
C ILE A 216 0.37 19.83 -6.91
N MET A 217 0.23 19.76 -5.58
CA MET A 217 -0.17 18.52 -4.90
C MET A 217 -1.58 18.09 -5.27
N GLN A 218 -2.52 19.03 -5.41
CA GLN A 218 -3.88 18.73 -5.89
C GLN A 218 -3.86 18.13 -7.30
N ASP A 219 -3.04 18.68 -8.19
CA ASP A 219 -2.93 18.22 -9.57
C ASP A 219 -2.23 16.84 -9.69
N LEU A 220 -1.27 16.57 -8.79
CA LEU A 220 -0.58 15.29 -8.69
C LEU A 220 -1.39 14.19 -7.99
N GLN A 221 -2.35 14.56 -7.13
CA GLN A 221 -3.07 13.63 -6.26
C GLN A 221 -3.72 12.44 -7.00
N PRO A 222 -4.35 12.60 -8.18
CA PRO A 222 -4.92 11.45 -8.91
C PRO A 222 -3.86 10.43 -9.31
N ALA A 223 -2.72 10.90 -9.83
CA ALA A 223 -1.64 10.03 -10.29
C ALA A 223 -0.89 9.37 -9.12
N VAL A 224 -0.70 10.11 -8.02
CA VAL A 224 -0.18 9.55 -6.75
C VAL A 224 -1.13 8.47 -6.22
N SER A 225 -2.43 8.74 -6.19
CA SER A 225 -3.45 7.77 -5.73
C SER A 225 -3.41 6.51 -6.58
N GLN A 226 -3.38 6.64 -7.91
CA GLN A 226 -3.29 5.50 -8.83
C GLN A 226 -2.06 4.63 -8.56
N ALA A 227 -0.90 5.25 -8.33
CA ALA A 227 0.34 4.54 -8.05
C ALA A 227 0.28 3.72 -6.74
N PHE A 228 -0.20 4.35 -5.68
CA PHE A 228 -0.35 3.70 -4.38
C PHE A 228 -1.48 2.66 -4.37
N SER A 229 -2.56 2.89 -5.11
CA SER A 229 -3.66 1.94 -5.23
C SER A 229 -3.17 0.58 -5.70
N VAL A 230 -2.40 0.54 -6.79
CA VAL A 230 -1.87 -0.73 -7.33
C VAL A 230 -0.98 -1.43 -6.31
N ALA A 231 -0.06 -0.70 -5.67
CA ALA A 231 0.88 -1.30 -4.74
C ALA A 231 0.20 -1.80 -3.44
N LEU A 232 -0.69 -1.00 -2.86
CA LEU A 232 -1.43 -1.36 -1.64
C LEU A 232 -2.42 -2.49 -1.88
N LEU A 233 -3.05 -2.54 -3.06
CA LEU A 233 -3.91 -3.65 -3.47
C LEU A 233 -3.14 -4.97 -3.48
N GLN A 234 -1.93 -4.97 -4.06
CA GLN A 234 -1.07 -6.16 -4.09
C GLN A 234 -0.64 -6.58 -2.68
N ILE A 235 -0.24 -5.64 -1.83
CA ILE A 235 0.15 -5.91 -0.44
C ILE A 235 -1.03 -6.51 0.34
N ALA A 236 -2.20 -5.88 0.27
CA ALA A 236 -3.39 -6.34 1.00
C ALA A 236 -3.81 -7.75 0.56
N ASN A 237 -3.85 -8.02 -0.76
CA ASN A 237 -4.20 -9.34 -1.26
C ASN A 237 -3.16 -10.42 -0.93
N ARG A 238 -1.85 -10.11 -0.91
CA ARG A 238 -0.83 -11.07 -0.45
C ARG A 238 -1.00 -11.49 1.02
N ILE A 239 -1.50 -10.57 1.85
CA ILE A 239 -1.84 -10.87 3.25
C ILE A 239 -3.12 -11.70 3.28
N PHE A 240 -4.23 -11.18 2.76
CA PHE A 240 -5.56 -11.79 2.91
C PHE A 240 -5.77 -13.09 2.11
N GLU A 241 -4.98 -13.36 1.07
CA GLU A 241 -4.98 -14.67 0.39
C GLU A 241 -4.44 -15.78 1.31
N LYS A 242 -3.57 -15.46 2.28
CA LYS A 242 -2.93 -16.46 3.15
C LYS A 242 -3.72 -16.77 4.41
N VAL A 243 -4.67 -15.91 4.77
CA VAL A 243 -5.38 -15.96 6.06
C VAL A 243 -6.88 -16.02 5.81
N ALA A 244 -7.57 -16.96 6.48
CA ALA A 244 -9.02 -17.05 6.34
C ALA A 244 -9.70 -15.84 7.01
N PHE A 245 -10.84 -15.42 6.47
CA PHE A 245 -11.58 -14.26 6.96
C PHE A 245 -11.95 -14.37 8.45
N GLU A 246 -12.40 -15.55 8.89
CA GLU A 246 -12.75 -15.82 10.29
C GLU A 246 -11.53 -15.83 11.22
N ASP A 247 -10.33 -16.09 10.70
CA ASP A 247 -9.09 -16.06 11.51
C ASP A 247 -8.60 -14.62 11.73
N VAL A 248 -8.92 -13.69 10.82
CA VAL A 248 -8.59 -12.25 10.96
C VAL A 248 -9.70 -11.49 11.69
N PHE A 249 -10.95 -11.77 11.33
CA PHE A 249 -12.16 -11.12 11.80
C PHE A 249 -13.10 -12.14 12.44
N PRO A 250 -12.73 -12.73 13.59
CA PRO A 250 -13.57 -13.71 14.28
C PRO A 250 -14.93 -13.13 14.68
N GLN A 251 -15.88 -13.98 15.05
CA GLN A 251 -17.17 -13.54 15.62
C GLN A 251 -16.98 -12.87 16.98
#